data_AF-A0A416NLJ3-F1
#
_entry.id   AF-A0A416NLJ3-F1
#
_cell.length_a   1.000
_cell.length_b   1.000
_cell.length_c   1.000
_cell.angle_alpha   90.00
_cell.angle_beta   90.00
_cell.angle_gamma   90.00
#
_symmetry.space_group_name_H-M   'P 1'
#
loop_
_entity.id
_entity.type
_entity.pdbx_description
1 polymer ?
#
loop_
_entity_poly.entity_id
_entity_poly.type
_entity_poly.pdbx_seq_one_letter_code
_entity_poly.pdbx_strand_id
1 'polypeptide(L)'
;FLDTVKQDYTNLINQYVQDEKQRLQVFERGGMYLATKKIGKNNPKAAEMEADNAKRTLWNQTVDRAIVTGVAKSEIMQIKKERITDRIAESVWIYGNRPNLLSSIIGTAIAVLELLISKVLLKTLELADKVISKELEAEPENTDFKEQKAVPEESRKQADTPKPAIPPRPQPSPEAVSYKHLCEIYQKLQEQNKAIFALEKQRSDLEIELSDSKGIFKAKRRSELSTEIAGLEERISRMKVRLSQIVKEYGYPNAEAFYKAFHKAETAYGDYQDSLKNWEQQYGEKPQSLHDKLKSKKQDIKERELTRPYSPPNRGRSR
;
A
#
# COMPACT_ATOMS: atom_id res chain seq x y z
N PHE A 1 11.73 -15.01 -27.43
CA PHE A 1 11.54 -16.47 -27.45
C PHE A 1 12.02 -17.13 -26.16
N LEU A 2 13.26 -16.88 -25.70
CA LEU A 2 13.78 -17.54 -24.48
C LEU A 2 13.12 -17.09 -23.15
N ASP A 3 12.70 -15.82 -23.03
CA ASP A 3 12.18 -15.29 -21.76
C ASP A 3 10.79 -15.83 -21.42
N THR A 4 9.89 -15.96 -22.40
CA THR A 4 8.56 -16.57 -22.23
C THR A 4 8.66 -18.05 -21.88
N VAL A 5 9.50 -18.81 -22.58
CA VAL A 5 9.72 -20.23 -22.31
C VAL A 5 10.25 -20.47 -20.88
N LYS A 6 11.16 -19.62 -20.41
CA LYS A 6 11.67 -19.68 -19.04
C LYS A 6 10.57 -19.44 -18.00
N GLN A 7 9.65 -18.51 -18.29
CA GLN A 7 8.50 -18.24 -17.44
C GLN A 7 7.55 -19.44 -17.38
N ASP A 8 7.23 -20.03 -18.53
CA ASP A 8 6.31 -21.15 -18.64
C ASP A 8 6.82 -22.39 -17.88
N TYR A 9 8.09 -22.76 -18.07
CA TYR A 9 8.69 -23.87 -17.33
C TYR A 9 8.77 -23.59 -15.83
N THR A 10 9.04 -22.35 -15.42
CA THR A 10 9.08 -22.02 -13.99
C THR A 10 7.70 -22.11 -13.36
N ASN A 11 6.67 -21.62 -14.06
CA ASN A 11 5.28 -21.76 -13.62
C ASN A 11 4.89 -23.23 -13.49
N LEU A 12 5.25 -24.06 -14.48
CA LEU A 12 5.01 -25.51 -14.44
C LEU A 12 5.72 -26.16 -13.23
N ILE A 13 6.99 -25.84 -12.99
CA ILE A 13 7.73 -26.38 -11.84
C ILE A 13 7.05 -25.95 -10.52
N ASN A 14 6.68 -24.68 -10.40
CA ASN A 14 6.07 -24.12 -9.19
C ASN A 14 4.69 -24.70 -8.87
N GLN A 15 3.97 -25.27 -9.85
CA GLN A 15 2.73 -26.03 -9.60
C GLN A 15 2.99 -27.27 -8.74
N TYR A 16 4.17 -27.88 -8.84
CA TYR A 16 4.54 -29.09 -8.08
C TYR A 16 5.28 -28.78 -6.78
N VAL A 17 5.57 -27.51 -6.49
CA VAL A 17 6.24 -27.11 -5.24
C VAL A 17 5.18 -26.79 -4.17
N GLN A 18 5.09 -27.65 -3.15
CA GLN A 18 4.13 -27.51 -2.04
C GLN A 18 4.45 -26.33 -1.12
N ASP A 19 5.73 -26.12 -0.81
CA ASP A 19 6.17 -24.99 0.02
C ASP A 19 6.35 -23.73 -0.85
N GLU A 20 5.50 -22.72 -0.64
CA GLU A 20 5.59 -21.46 -1.40
C GLU A 20 6.95 -20.79 -1.28
N LYS A 21 7.68 -21.02 -0.16
CA LYS A 21 9.02 -20.47 0.05
C LYS A 21 10.09 -21.12 -0.85
N GLN A 22 9.80 -22.29 -1.41
CA GLN A 22 10.69 -23.03 -2.30
C GLN A 22 10.38 -22.82 -3.78
N ARG A 23 9.33 -22.06 -4.10
CA ARG A 23 8.98 -21.74 -5.49
C ARG A 23 10.11 -20.97 -6.16
N LEU A 24 10.44 -21.39 -7.38
CA LEU A 24 11.43 -20.77 -8.23
C LEU A 24 10.97 -19.38 -8.67
N GLN A 25 11.90 -18.42 -8.66
CA GLN A 25 11.65 -17.06 -9.10
C GLN A 25 12.34 -16.82 -10.45
N VAL A 26 11.57 -16.35 -11.43
CA VAL A 26 12.13 -15.87 -12.70
C VAL A 26 12.45 -14.41 -12.57
N PHE A 27 13.72 -14.08 -12.75
CA PHE A 27 14.15 -12.70 -12.83
C PHE A 27 13.87 -12.13 -14.23
N GLU A 28 13.14 -11.02 -14.29
CA GLU A 28 12.85 -10.30 -15.53
C GLU A 28 14.09 -9.54 -16.04
N ARG A 29 14.56 -9.94 -17.23
CA ARG A 29 15.74 -9.36 -17.88
C ARG A 29 15.39 -7.98 -18.44
N GLY A 30 15.38 -6.98 -17.56
CA GLY A 30 14.96 -5.61 -17.88
C GLY A 30 14.06 -4.96 -16.83
N GLY A 31 13.74 -5.65 -15.73
CA GLY A 31 13.02 -5.04 -14.60
C GLY A 31 13.88 -4.08 -13.77
N MET A 32 13.34 -3.53 -12.69
CA MET A 32 14.06 -2.59 -11.79
C MET A 32 15.14 -3.26 -10.94
N TYR A 33 14.99 -4.56 -10.68
CA TYR A 33 15.87 -5.32 -9.79
C TYR A 33 17.16 -5.76 -10.49
N LEU A 34 18.13 -6.29 -9.74
CA LEU A 34 19.36 -6.95 -10.21
C LEU A 34 19.39 -8.42 -9.78
N ALA A 35 19.76 -9.30 -10.70
CA ALA A 35 19.86 -10.73 -10.44
C ALA A 35 21.13 -11.05 -9.64
N THR A 36 20.99 -11.84 -8.58
CA THR A 36 22.15 -12.41 -7.87
C THR A 36 22.66 -13.66 -8.60
N LYS A 37 23.96 -13.90 -8.50
CA LYS A 37 24.61 -15.09 -9.08
C LYS A 37 24.59 -16.23 -8.07
N LYS A 38 24.23 -17.45 -8.50
CA LYS A 38 24.43 -18.64 -7.67
C LYS A 38 25.93 -18.91 -7.47
N ILE A 39 26.33 -19.23 -6.25
CA ILE A 39 27.72 -19.54 -5.89
C ILE A 39 27.82 -21.05 -5.69
N GLY A 40 28.66 -21.71 -6.50
CA GLY A 40 28.92 -23.14 -6.38
C GLY A 40 29.78 -23.47 -5.15
N LYS A 41 29.66 -24.71 -4.64
CA LYS A 41 30.54 -25.22 -3.58
C LYS A 41 31.99 -25.19 -4.06
N ASN A 42 32.91 -24.73 -3.20
CA ASN A 42 34.36 -24.62 -3.46
C ASN A 42 34.77 -23.69 -4.61
N ASN A 43 33.96 -22.69 -4.96
CA ASN A 43 34.36 -21.70 -5.96
C ASN A 43 35.52 -20.82 -5.43
N PRO A 44 36.68 -20.75 -6.11
CA PRO A 44 37.80 -19.91 -5.68
C PRO A 44 37.46 -18.41 -5.66
N LYS A 45 36.40 -17.98 -6.36
CA LYS A 45 35.88 -16.60 -6.37
C LYS A 45 34.62 -16.41 -5.53
N ALA A 46 34.32 -17.34 -4.61
CA ALA A 46 33.10 -17.28 -3.80
C ALA A 46 32.96 -15.95 -3.04
N ALA A 47 34.00 -15.51 -2.33
CA ALA A 47 33.98 -14.27 -1.56
C ALA A 47 33.74 -13.03 -2.43
N GLU A 48 34.37 -12.97 -3.61
CA GLU A 48 34.18 -11.89 -4.58
C GLU A 48 32.72 -11.87 -5.05
N MET A 49 32.16 -13.03 -5.43
CA MET A 49 30.77 -13.16 -5.86
C MET A 49 29.76 -12.82 -4.76
N GLU A 50 30.09 -13.13 -3.51
CA GLU A 50 29.27 -12.83 -2.34
C GLU A 50 29.20 -11.33 -2.07
N ALA A 51 30.35 -10.62 -2.12
CA ALA A 51 30.40 -9.17 -2.02
C ALA A 51 29.60 -8.48 -3.15
N ASP A 52 29.76 -8.99 -4.36
CA ASP A 52 28.99 -8.59 -5.55
C ASP A 52 27.48 -8.74 -5.35
N ASN A 53 27.06 -9.91 -4.85
CA ASN A 53 25.66 -10.22 -4.57
C ASN A 53 25.11 -9.38 -3.41
N ALA A 54 25.93 -9.05 -2.42
CA ALA A 54 25.54 -8.14 -1.35
C ALA A 54 25.18 -6.76 -1.90
N LYS A 55 25.97 -6.23 -2.85
CA LYS A 55 25.64 -4.96 -3.53
C LYS A 55 24.38 -5.04 -4.39
N ARG A 56 24.17 -6.14 -5.13
CA ARG A 56 22.92 -6.35 -5.90
C ARG A 56 21.70 -6.48 -4.99
N THR A 57 21.85 -7.16 -3.85
CA THR A 57 20.81 -7.26 -2.82
C THR A 57 20.49 -5.90 -2.22
N LEU A 58 21.51 -5.10 -1.90
CA LEU A 58 21.32 -3.75 -1.38
C LEU A 58 20.58 -2.87 -2.39
N TRP A 59 20.97 -2.90 -3.67
CA TRP A 59 20.22 -2.23 -4.74
C TRP A 59 18.74 -2.65 -4.76
N ASN A 60 18.46 -3.95 -4.68
CA ASN A 60 17.08 -4.46 -4.68
C ASN A 60 16.27 -3.97 -3.47
N GLN A 61 16.90 -3.89 -2.29
CA GLN A 61 16.28 -3.32 -1.09
C GLN A 61 16.00 -1.82 -1.25
N THR A 62 16.91 -1.08 -1.86
CA THR A 62 16.69 0.35 -2.18
C THR A 62 15.57 0.53 -3.20
N VAL A 63 15.46 -0.35 -4.20
CA VAL A 63 14.33 -0.38 -5.15
C VAL A 63 13.01 -0.65 -4.43
N ASP A 64 12.95 -1.65 -3.53
CA ASP A 64 11.73 -1.90 -2.74
C ASP A 64 11.31 -0.66 -1.95
N ARG A 65 12.27 0.00 -1.31
CA ARG A 65 12.02 1.24 -0.58
C ARG A 65 11.56 2.38 -1.49
N ALA A 66 12.13 2.52 -2.69
CA ALA A 66 11.72 3.51 -3.67
C ALA A 66 10.26 3.32 -4.09
N ILE A 67 9.85 2.08 -4.33
CA ILE A 67 8.47 1.73 -4.66
C ILE A 67 7.53 2.07 -3.49
N VAL A 68 7.88 1.68 -2.26
CA VAL A 68 7.08 1.99 -1.06
C VAL A 68 6.93 3.51 -0.85
N THR A 69 7.96 4.27 -1.22
CA THR A 69 7.98 5.74 -1.15
C THR A 69 7.15 6.40 -2.26
N GLY A 70 6.80 5.68 -3.32
CA GLY A 70 6.07 6.22 -4.47
C GLY A 70 6.96 6.83 -5.56
N VAL A 71 8.24 6.47 -5.63
CA VAL A 71 9.11 6.85 -6.77
C VAL A 71 8.62 6.16 -8.04
N ALA A 72 8.57 6.89 -9.17
CA ALA A 72 8.05 6.33 -10.40
C ALA A 72 8.95 5.21 -10.96
N LYS A 73 8.33 4.14 -11.48
CA LYS A 73 9.03 3.02 -12.11
C LYS A 73 10.00 3.47 -13.21
N SER A 74 9.62 4.48 -13.99
CA SER A 74 10.47 5.05 -15.04
C SER A 74 11.75 5.69 -14.49
N GLU A 75 11.67 6.40 -13.37
CA GLU A 75 12.85 7.03 -12.73
C GLU A 75 13.82 5.99 -12.19
N ILE A 76 13.31 4.94 -11.52
CA ILE A 76 14.13 3.83 -11.01
C ILE A 76 14.84 3.12 -12.18
N MET A 77 14.10 2.85 -13.25
CA MET A 77 14.61 2.23 -14.47
C MET A 77 15.68 3.09 -15.15
N GLN A 78 15.46 4.40 -15.21
CA GLN A 78 16.42 5.34 -15.77
C GLN A 78 17.72 5.35 -14.97
N ILE A 79 17.65 5.42 -13.63
CA ILE A 79 18.84 5.33 -12.77
C ILE A 79 19.57 4.02 -12.99
N LYS A 80 18.85 2.88 -13.04
CA LYS A 80 19.48 1.58 -13.32
C LYS A 80 20.18 1.56 -14.68
N LYS A 81 19.58 2.16 -15.71
CA LYS A 81 20.17 2.21 -17.04
C LYS A 81 21.44 3.07 -17.02
N GLU A 82 21.31 4.33 -16.66
CA GLU A 82 22.38 5.34 -16.76
C GLU A 82 23.50 5.14 -15.75
N ARG A 83 23.18 4.69 -14.53
CA ARG A 83 24.15 4.59 -13.43
C ARG A 83 24.72 3.20 -13.26
N ILE A 84 24.05 2.15 -13.75
CA ILE A 84 24.52 0.77 -13.61
C ILE A 84 24.83 0.17 -14.98
N THR A 85 23.84 0.05 -15.85
CA THR A 85 23.99 -0.71 -17.10
C THR A 85 25.02 -0.07 -18.03
N ASP A 86 24.88 1.22 -18.29
CA ASP A 86 25.75 1.96 -19.21
C ASP A 86 27.16 2.11 -18.60
N ARG A 87 27.25 2.35 -17.29
CA ARG A 87 28.54 2.45 -16.57
C ARG A 87 29.30 1.14 -16.49
N ILE A 88 28.61 0.01 -16.33
CA ILE A 88 29.25 -1.31 -16.41
C ILE A 88 29.78 -1.54 -17.83
N ALA A 89 28.99 -1.23 -18.86
CA ALA A 89 29.43 -1.40 -20.25
C ALA A 89 30.67 -0.54 -20.55
N GLU A 90 30.66 0.74 -20.17
CA GLU A 90 31.80 1.65 -20.29
C GLU A 90 33.01 1.15 -19.49
N SER A 91 32.82 0.76 -18.23
CA SER A 91 33.89 0.25 -17.38
C SER A 91 34.56 -1.00 -17.94
N VAL A 92 33.77 -1.94 -18.46
CA VAL A 92 34.29 -3.18 -19.07
C VAL A 92 35.02 -2.86 -20.38
N TRP A 93 34.54 -1.89 -21.16
CA TRP A 93 35.20 -1.46 -22.39
C TRP A 93 36.58 -0.82 -22.12
N ILE A 94 36.70 0.03 -21.09
CA ILE A 94 37.95 0.73 -20.78
C ILE A 94 38.93 -0.16 -19.99
N TYR A 95 38.45 -0.85 -18.95
CA TYR A 95 39.32 -1.47 -17.93
C TYR A 95 39.25 -3.00 -17.91
N GLY A 96 38.42 -3.60 -18.76
CA GLY A 96 38.10 -5.02 -18.72
C GLY A 96 37.23 -5.40 -17.52
N ASN A 97 37.06 -6.70 -17.29
CA ASN A 97 36.22 -7.20 -16.21
C ASN A 97 36.92 -7.07 -14.83
N ARG A 98 36.59 -6.02 -14.06
CA ARG A 98 37.14 -5.79 -12.71
C ARG A 98 36.02 -5.73 -11.64
N PRO A 99 35.98 -6.69 -10.70
CA PRO A 99 34.91 -6.79 -9.69
C PRO A 99 34.79 -5.55 -8.78
N ASN A 100 35.92 -4.96 -8.39
CA ASN A 100 35.93 -3.77 -7.54
C ASN A 100 35.21 -2.57 -8.20
N LEU A 101 35.25 -2.47 -9.54
CA LEU A 101 34.56 -1.41 -10.27
C LEU A 101 33.05 -1.60 -10.23
N LEU A 102 32.57 -2.85 -10.32
CA LEU A 102 31.14 -3.15 -10.22
C LEU A 102 30.57 -2.73 -8.86
N SER A 103 31.26 -3.06 -7.77
CA SER A 103 30.83 -2.69 -6.41
C SER A 103 30.69 -1.18 -6.26
N SER A 104 31.67 -0.41 -6.80
CA SER A 104 31.63 1.05 -6.82
C SER A 104 30.47 1.59 -7.66
N ILE A 105 30.28 1.08 -8.88
CA ILE A 105 29.20 1.50 -9.78
C ILE A 105 27.83 1.31 -9.14
N ILE A 106 27.55 0.11 -8.59
CA ILE A 106 26.28 -0.17 -7.91
C ILE A 106 26.14 0.71 -6.67
N GLY A 107 27.22 0.89 -5.90
CA GLY A 107 27.23 1.78 -4.73
C GLY A 107 26.83 3.22 -5.05
N THR A 108 27.37 3.79 -6.13
CA THR A 108 26.99 5.12 -6.60
C THR A 108 25.54 5.19 -7.04
N ALA A 109 25.05 4.17 -7.76
CA ALA A 109 23.65 4.12 -8.17
C ALA A 109 22.69 4.04 -6.97
N ILE A 110 23.04 3.26 -5.93
CA ILE A 110 22.29 3.19 -4.68
C ILE A 110 22.20 4.57 -4.04
N ALA A 111 23.32 5.29 -3.90
CA ALA A 111 23.33 6.63 -3.32
C ALA A 111 22.44 7.61 -4.10
N VAL A 112 22.48 7.57 -5.44
CA VAL A 112 21.60 8.40 -6.29
C VAL A 112 20.12 8.07 -6.06
N LEU A 113 19.77 6.80 -5.95
CA LEU A 113 18.39 6.39 -5.69
C LEU A 113 17.94 6.77 -4.27
N GLU A 114 18.80 6.63 -3.25
CA GLU A 114 18.52 7.06 -1.89
C GLU A 114 18.30 8.57 -1.79
N LEU A 115 19.07 9.39 -2.52
CA LEU A 115 18.84 10.83 -2.61
C LEU A 115 17.47 11.16 -3.24
N LEU A 116 17.07 10.43 -4.28
CA LEU A 116 15.73 10.59 -4.88
C LEU A 116 14.62 10.22 -3.89
N ILE A 117 14.77 9.11 -3.16
CA ILE A 117 13.84 8.69 -2.11
C ILE A 117 13.69 9.80 -1.06
N SER A 118 14.80 10.30 -0.51
CA SER A 118 14.78 11.38 0.49
C SER A 118 14.11 12.65 -0.05
N LYS A 119 14.38 13.02 -1.31
CA LYS A 119 13.75 14.16 -1.97
C LYS A 119 12.23 14.00 -2.09
N VAL A 120 11.74 12.81 -2.45
CA VAL A 120 10.30 12.54 -2.53
C VAL A 120 9.67 12.62 -1.13
N LEU A 121 10.30 12.00 -0.12
CA LEU A 121 9.80 12.03 1.26
C LEU A 121 9.73 13.45 1.85
N LEU A 122 10.75 14.27 1.62
CA LEU A 122 10.75 15.66 2.07
C LEU A 122 9.62 16.47 1.42
N LYS A 123 9.43 16.31 0.09
CA LYS A 123 8.31 16.96 -0.61
C LYS A 123 6.95 16.50 -0.09
N THR A 124 6.78 15.22 0.23
CA THR A 124 5.52 14.74 0.80
C THR A 124 5.24 15.33 2.19
N LEU A 125 6.29 15.54 2.99
CA LEU A 125 6.16 16.18 4.30
C LEU A 125 5.77 17.66 4.16
N GLU A 126 6.46 18.41 3.28
CA GLU A 126 6.15 19.82 3.02
C GLU A 126 4.72 20.03 2.52
N LEU A 127 4.21 19.11 1.70
CA LEU A 127 2.83 19.15 1.23
C LEU A 127 1.84 18.85 2.35
N ALA A 128 2.13 17.88 3.22
CA ALA A 128 1.29 17.57 4.38
C ALA A 128 1.22 18.76 5.35
N ASP A 129 2.35 19.41 5.64
CA ASP A 129 2.40 20.59 6.50
C ASP A 129 1.56 21.74 5.91
N LYS A 130 1.63 21.97 4.59
CA LYS A 130 0.80 22.98 3.91
C LYS A 130 -0.69 22.68 3.95
N VAL A 131 -1.09 21.41 3.87
CA VAL A 131 -2.50 21.01 4.00
C VAL A 131 -2.98 21.26 5.43
N ILE A 132 -2.19 20.89 6.43
CA ILE A 132 -2.51 21.12 7.84
C ILE A 132 -2.63 22.62 8.14
N SER A 133 -1.69 23.45 7.66
CA SER A 133 -1.77 24.90 7.85
C SER A 133 -3.01 25.51 7.20
N LYS A 134 -3.43 25.01 6.02
CA LYS A 134 -4.66 25.47 5.36
C LYS A 134 -5.94 25.01 6.07
N GLU A 135 -5.96 23.79 6.60
CA GLU A 135 -7.07 23.25 7.38
C GLU A 135 -7.22 24.00 8.72
N LEU A 136 -6.10 24.40 9.34
CA LEU A 136 -6.09 25.19 10.58
C LEU A 136 -6.46 26.67 10.36
N GLU A 137 -6.26 27.20 9.15
CA GLU A 137 -6.71 28.55 8.75
C GLU A 137 -8.17 28.58 8.26
N ALA A 138 -8.76 27.42 7.95
CA ALA A 138 -10.19 27.31 7.73
C ALA A 138 -10.90 27.32 9.11
N GLU A 139 -11.44 28.48 9.49
CA GLU A 139 -12.46 28.54 10.55
C GLU A 139 -13.59 27.54 10.24
N PRO A 140 -14.19 26.89 11.25
CA PRO A 140 -15.37 26.07 11.03
C PRO A 140 -16.51 27.00 10.61
N GLU A 141 -16.68 27.18 9.30
CA GLU A 141 -17.95 27.70 8.78
C GLU A 141 -19.04 26.77 9.30
N ASN A 142 -19.85 27.30 10.22
CA ASN A 142 -21.12 26.74 10.62
C ASN A 142 -21.89 26.37 9.34
N THR A 143 -21.87 25.09 8.97
CA THR A 143 -22.95 24.51 8.17
C THR A 143 -24.16 24.41 9.08
N ASP A 144 -24.80 25.56 9.25
CA ASP A 144 -26.17 25.71 9.69
C ASP A 144 -27.02 24.76 8.84
N PHE A 145 -27.64 23.78 9.50
CA PHE A 145 -28.64 22.91 8.91
C PHE A 145 -29.83 23.77 8.50
N LYS A 146 -29.77 24.35 7.29
CA LYS A 146 -30.95 24.92 6.65
C LYS A 146 -31.88 23.76 6.25
N GLU A 147 -32.79 23.51 7.17
CA GLU A 147 -34.06 22.81 6.98
C GLU A 147 -34.71 23.32 5.68
N GLN A 148 -34.59 22.53 4.62
CA GLN A 148 -35.27 22.81 3.36
C GLN A 148 -36.75 22.51 3.54
N LYS A 149 -37.54 23.59 3.58
CA LYS A 149 -38.98 23.61 3.43
C LYS A 149 -39.41 22.74 2.24
N ALA A 150 -40.27 21.77 2.54
CA ALA A 150 -41.06 21.05 1.56
C ALA A 150 -42.00 21.99 0.79
N VAL A 151 -42.01 21.85 -0.54
CA VAL A 151 -43.01 22.38 -1.48
C VAL A 151 -43.24 21.27 -2.54
N PRO A 152 -44.48 21.08 -3.03
CA PRO A 152 -45.15 19.78 -2.99
C PRO A 152 -44.98 18.88 -4.21
N GLU A 153 -45.22 17.59 -3.96
CA GLU A 153 -45.40 16.51 -4.93
C GLU A 153 -46.42 16.88 -6.02
N GLU A 154 -45.96 16.97 -7.27
CA GLU A 154 -46.84 16.77 -8.41
C GLU A 154 -46.90 15.29 -8.78
N SER A 155 -48.14 14.82 -8.80
CA SER A 155 -48.56 13.45 -9.07
C SER A 155 -48.06 12.94 -10.42
N ARG A 156 -47.36 11.80 -10.42
CA ARG A 156 -47.31 10.89 -11.57
C ARG A 156 -47.98 9.57 -11.23
N LYS A 157 -49.03 9.31 -12.01
CA LYS A 157 -49.98 8.21 -11.92
C LYS A 157 -49.28 6.86 -11.94
N GLN A 158 -49.80 5.95 -11.11
CA GLN A 158 -49.59 4.52 -11.18
C GLN A 158 -49.88 4.02 -12.60
N ALA A 159 -48.90 3.32 -13.18
CA ALA A 159 -49.14 2.28 -14.16
C ALA A 159 -48.70 0.97 -13.51
N ASP A 160 -49.64 0.04 -13.37
CA ASP A 160 -49.37 -1.34 -12.97
C ASP A 160 -48.40 -1.97 -13.96
N THR A 161 -47.17 -2.24 -13.50
CA THR A 161 -46.23 -3.13 -14.16
C THR A 161 -45.79 -4.22 -13.18
N PRO A 162 -45.67 -5.48 -13.63
CA PRO A 162 -45.39 -6.61 -12.76
C PRO A 162 -44.05 -6.44 -12.04
N LYS A 163 -44.07 -6.71 -10.73
CA LYS A 163 -42.96 -6.59 -9.77
C LYS A 163 -41.65 -7.16 -10.37
N PRO A 164 -40.65 -6.33 -10.74
CA PRO A 164 -39.36 -6.84 -11.14
C PRO A 164 -38.74 -7.55 -9.92
N ALA A 165 -38.31 -8.80 -10.08
CA ALA A 165 -37.55 -9.47 -9.03
C ALA A 165 -36.29 -8.64 -8.72
N ILE A 166 -36.16 -8.17 -7.48
CA ILE A 166 -34.98 -7.41 -7.04
C ILE A 166 -33.76 -8.31 -7.28
N PRO A 167 -32.75 -7.85 -8.05
CA PRO A 167 -31.55 -8.64 -8.29
C PRO A 167 -30.81 -8.89 -6.96
N PRO A 168 -30.11 -10.02 -6.81
CA PRO A 168 -29.36 -10.31 -5.59
C PRO A 168 -28.33 -9.22 -5.31
N ARG A 169 -28.10 -8.93 -4.02
CA ARG A 169 -27.11 -7.94 -3.58
C ARG A 169 -25.73 -8.28 -4.17
N PRO A 170 -24.97 -7.28 -4.65
CA PRO A 170 -23.60 -7.50 -5.12
C PRO A 170 -22.77 -8.27 -4.09
N GLN A 171 -22.00 -9.25 -4.56
CA GLN A 171 -21.03 -9.98 -3.76
C GLN A 171 -19.61 -9.55 -4.12
N PRO A 172 -18.69 -9.46 -3.14
CA PRO A 172 -17.32 -9.07 -3.41
C PRO A 172 -16.59 -10.19 -4.18
N SER A 173 -15.74 -9.79 -5.13
CA SER A 173 -14.81 -10.73 -5.78
C SER A 173 -13.76 -11.25 -4.78
N PRO A 174 -13.11 -12.39 -5.07
CA PRO A 174 -11.99 -12.87 -4.23
C PRO A 174 -10.90 -11.81 -4.01
N GLU A 175 -10.60 -11.02 -5.04
CA GLU A 175 -9.69 -9.88 -4.95
C GLU A 175 -10.19 -8.80 -3.99
N ALA A 176 -11.46 -8.40 -4.08
CA ALA A 176 -12.05 -7.41 -3.18
C ALA A 176 -12.05 -7.89 -1.72
N VAL A 177 -12.26 -9.18 -1.47
CA VAL A 177 -12.16 -9.78 -0.13
C VAL A 177 -10.72 -9.70 0.42
N SER A 178 -9.71 -9.88 -0.45
CA SER A 178 -8.30 -9.82 -0.06
C SER A 178 -7.83 -8.41 0.31
N TYR A 179 -8.52 -7.36 -0.15
CA TYR A 179 -8.09 -5.96 0.01
C TYR A 179 -7.81 -5.56 1.45
N LYS A 180 -8.67 -5.95 2.41
CA LYS A 180 -8.47 -5.63 3.83
C LYS A 180 -7.14 -6.15 4.35
N HIS A 181 -6.77 -7.39 4.00
CA HIS A 181 -5.51 -7.97 4.42
C HIS A 181 -4.31 -7.27 3.77
N LEU A 182 -4.43 -6.89 2.49
CA LEU A 182 -3.37 -6.16 1.78
C LEU A 182 -3.16 -4.75 2.35
N CYS A 183 -4.21 -4.10 2.86
CA CYS A 183 -4.10 -2.84 3.59
C CYS A 183 -3.25 -2.95 4.86
N GLU A 184 -3.33 -4.07 5.60
CA GLU A 184 -2.50 -4.29 6.79
C GLU A 184 -1.02 -4.37 6.42
N ILE A 185 -0.69 -5.03 5.30
CA ILE A 185 0.69 -5.12 4.80
C ILE A 185 1.18 -3.74 4.34
N TYR A 186 0.34 -3.03 3.59
CA TYR A 186 0.63 -1.67 3.14
C TYR A 186 0.92 -0.73 4.33
N GLN A 187 0.08 -0.75 5.38
CA GLN A 187 0.29 0.04 6.59
C GLN A 187 1.64 -0.27 7.24
N LYS A 188 1.98 -1.55 7.42
CA LYS A 188 3.28 -1.96 7.99
C LYS A 188 4.47 -1.45 7.16
N LEU A 189 4.36 -1.47 5.83
CA LEU A 189 5.40 -0.93 4.95
C LEU A 189 5.54 0.59 5.12
N GLN A 190 4.42 1.32 5.18
CA GLN A 190 4.43 2.77 5.36
C GLN A 190 4.99 3.17 6.74
N GLU A 191 4.59 2.49 7.81
CA GLU A 191 5.11 2.70 9.17
C GLU A 191 6.62 2.44 9.24
N GLN A 192 7.07 1.32 8.67
CA GLN A 192 8.49 0.99 8.60
C GLN A 192 9.27 2.04 7.80
N ASN A 193 8.77 2.49 6.63
CA ASN A 193 9.43 3.49 5.80
C ASN A 193 9.51 4.85 6.52
N LYS A 194 8.43 5.27 7.20
CA LYS A 194 8.39 6.48 8.02
C LYS A 194 9.41 6.43 9.15
N ALA A 195 9.52 5.28 9.83
CA ALA A 195 10.48 5.09 10.91
C ALA A 195 11.94 5.11 10.41
N ILE A 196 12.22 4.53 9.24
CA ILE A 196 13.54 4.63 8.59
C ILE A 196 13.87 6.11 8.31
N PHE A 197 12.94 6.83 7.69
CA PHE A 197 13.16 8.23 7.33
C PHE A 197 13.43 9.13 8.54
N ALA A 198 12.71 8.92 9.65
CA ALA A 198 12.94 9.66 10.89
C ALA A 198 14.37 9.47 11.43
N LEU A 199 14.87 8.23 11.43
CA LEU A 199 16.24 7.94 11.87
C LEU A 199 17.30 8.46 10.90
N GLU A 200 17.03 8.42 9.59
CA GLU A 200 17.93 9.03 8.60
C GLU A 200 18.04 10.54 8.77
N LYS A 201 16.93 11.22 9.09
CA LYS A 201 16.94 12.64 9.45
C LYS A 201 17.78 12.90 10.71
N GLN A 202 17.56 12.13 11.78
CA GLN A 202 18.36 12.23 13.01
C GLN A 202 19.86 12.01 12.73
N ARG A 203 20.21 10.99 11.93
CA ARG A 203 21.60 10.71 11.54
C ARG A 203 22.18 11.90 10.77
N SER A 204 21.44 12.48 9.83
CA SER A 204 21.87 13.68 9.10
C SER A 204 22.09 14.89 10.01
N ASP A 205 21.21 15.11 11.00
CA ASP A 205 21.34 16.22 11.94
C ASP A 205 22.62 16.08 12.78
N LEU A 206 22.94 14.86 13.23
CA LEU A 206 24.18 14.57 13.97
C LEU A 206 25.43 14.69 13.09
N GLU A 207 25.36 14.35 11.81
CA GLU A 207 26.47 14.54 10.86
C GLU A 207 26.80 16.02 10.64
N ILE A 208 25.78 16.88 10.63
CA ILE A 208 25.94 18.33 10.58
C ILE A 208 26.62 18.82 11.86
N GLU A 209 26.14 18.40 13.05
CA GLU A 209 26.74 18.78 14.34
C GLU A 209 28.21 18.31 14.45
N LEU A 210 28.51 17.10 13.95
CA LEU A 210 29.87 16.56 13.92
C LEU A 210 30.79 17.42 13.04
N SER A 211 30.28 17.89 11.89
CA SER A 211 31.00 18.76 10.97
C SER A 211 31.28 20.16 11.55
N ASP A 212 30.35 20.67 12.35
CA ASP A 212 30.46 21.98 13.03
C ASP A 212 31.32 21.93 14.30
N SER A 213 31.57 20.73 14.84
CA SER A 213 32.40 20.49 16.02
C SER A 213 33.91 20.64 15.71
N LYS A 214 34.36 21.88 15.48
CA LYS A 214 35.77 22.22 15.22
C LYS A 214 36.54 22.55 16.50
N GLY A 215 37.83 22.20 16.54
CA GLY A 215 38.76 22.54 17.64
C GLY A 215 39.13 21.36 18.58
N ILE A 216 40.30 21.47 19.21
CA ILE A 216 40.92 20.40 20.01
C ILE A 216 40.09 20.05 21.26
N PHE A 217 39.45 21.03 21.90
CA PHE A 217 38.61 20.83 23.08
C PHE A 217 37.29 20.08 22.81
N LYS A 218 36.90 19.89 21.54
CA LYS A 218 35.69 19.14 21.15
C LYS A 218 35.97 17.69 20.75
N ALA A 219 37.19 17.18 20.95
CA ALA A 219 37.57 15.82 20.56
C ALA A 219 36.65 14.75 21.17
N LYS A 220 36.31 14.87 22.46
CA LYS A 220 35.39 13.95 23.14
C LYS A 220 33.99 13.95 22.50
N ARG A 221 33.41 15.13 22.28
CA ARG A 221 32.09 15.28 21.64
C ARG A 221 32.06 14.68 20.23
N ARG A 222 33.11 14.88 19.43
CA ARG A 222 33.23 14.27 18.09
C ARG A 222 33.23 12.73 18.15
N SER A 223 33.93 12.15 19.13
CA SER A 223 33.95 10.70 19.31
C SER A 223 32.58 10.15 19.71
N GLU A 224 31.85 10.85 20.58
CA GLU A 224 30.49 10.50 20.99
C GLU A 224 29.53 10.57 19.80
N LEU A 225 29.54 11.68 19.06
CA LEU A 225 28.72 11.86 17.84
C LEU A 225 29.01 10.77 16.80
N SER A 226 30.29 10.45 16.56
CA SER A 226 30.66 9.36 15.63
C SER A 226 30.14 8.00 16.07
N THR A 227 30.10 7.74 17.38
CA THR A 227 29.57 6.47 17.92
C THR A 227 28.05 6.40 17.77
N GLU A 228 27.36 7.51 18.03
CA GLU A 228 25.91 7.61 17.86
C GLU A 228 25.49 7.45 16.40
N ILE A 229 26.19 8.11 15.48
CA ILE A 229 25.98 7.97 14.03
C ILE A 229 26.16 6.51 13.59
N ALA A 230 27.22 5.84 14.01
CA ALA A 230 27.45 4.44 13.67
C ALA A 230 26.32 3.52 14.19
N GLY A 231 25.82 3.76 15.41
CA GLY A 231 24.67 3.04 15.95
C GLY A 231 23.38 3.27 15.18
N LEU A 232 23.13 4.51 14.73
CA LEU A 232 21.99 4.84 13.88
C LEU A 232 22.11 4.18 12.50
N GLU A 233 23.28 4.22 11.87
CA GLU A 233 23.52 3.58 10.57
C GLU A 233 23.25 2.07 10.60
N GLU A 234 23.69 1.39 11.66
CA GLU A 234 23.43 -0.04 11.83
C GLU A 234 21.93 -0.32 12.00
N ARG A 235 21.24 0.49 12.82
CA ARG A 235 19.79 0.37 13.03
C ARG A 235 19.01 0.64 11.74
N ILE A 236 19.35 1.70 11.00
CA ILE A 236 18.75 2.04 9.70
C ILE A 236 18.95 0.88 8.72
N SER A 237 20.15 0.32 8.65
CA SER A 237 20.47 -0.81 7.77
C SER A 237 19.58 -2.03 8.07
N ARG A 238 19.44 -2.42 9.34
CA ARG A 238 18.52 -3.50 9.75
C ARG A 238 17.07 -3.19 9.38
N MET A 239 16.63 -1.95 9.55
CA MET A 239 15.26 -1.54 9.23
C MET A 239 14.97 -1.54 7.72
N LYS A 240 15.94 -1.16 6.89
CA LYS A 240 15.86 -1.27 5.41
C LYS A 240 15.72 -2.73 4.97
N VAL A 241 16.51 -3.64 5.56
CA VAL A 241 16.38 -5.08 5.31
C VAL A 241 14.99 -5.58 5.71
N ARG A 242 14.50 -5.17 6.89
CA ARG A 242 13.16 -5.54 7.39
C ARG A 242 12.05 -5.07 6.44
N LEU A 243 12.15 -3.88 5.86
CA LEU A 243 11.16 -3.35 4.91
C LEU A 243 10.95 -4.31 3.72
N SER A 244 12.03 -4.77 3.09
CA SER A 244 11.95 -5.78 2.01
C SER A 244 11.49 -7.15 2.51
N GLN A 245 11.71 -7.49 3.78
CA GLN A 245 11.29 -8.77 4.35
C GLN A 245 9.79 -8.82 4.65
N ILE A 246 9.15 -7.68 4.96
CA ILE A 246 7.70 -7.60 5.23
C ILE A 246 6.92 -8.26 4.07
N VAL A 247 7.14 -7.83 2.83
CA VAL A 247 6.40 -8.38 1.67
C VAL A 247 6.65 -9.89 1.48
N LYS A 248 7.86 -10.36 1.77
CA LYS A 248 8.24 -11.79 1.65
C LYS A 248 7.58 -12.68 2.68
N GLU A 249 7.35 -12.16 3.89
CA GLU A 249 6.60 -12.88 4.94
C GLU A 249 5.15 -13.15 4.54
N TYR A 250 4.61 -12.31 3.65
CA TYR A 250 3.27 -12.44 3.10
C TYR A 250 3.24 -13.08 1.70
N GLY A 251 4.32 -13.76 1.29
CA GLY A 251 4.37 -14.54 0.04
C GLY A 251 4.70 -13.73 -1.22
N TYR A 252 5.00 -12.43 -1.10
CA TYR A 252 5.40 -11.61 -2.23
C TYR A 252 6.92 -11.57 -2.39
N PRO A 253 7.48 -11.80 -3.58
CA PRO A 253 8.93 -11.83 -3.78
C PRO A 253 9.62 -10.48 -3.52
N ASN A 254 8.92 -9.37 -3.79
CA ASN A 254 9.41 -8.00 -3.68
C ASN A 254 8.25 -6.99 -3.60
N ALA A 255 8.57 -5.71 -3.44
CA ALA A 255 7.56 -4.66 -3.33
C ALA A 255 6.75 -4.47 -4.62
N GLU A 256 7.38 -4.60 -5.81
CA GLU A 256 6.67 -4.47 -7.09
C GLU A 256 5.53 -5.48 -7.23
N ALA A 257 5.79 -6.76 -6.88
CA ALA A 257 4.78 -7.81 -6.92
C ALA A 257 3.63 -7.55 -5.93
N PHE A 258 3.97 -7.08 -4.72
CA PHE A 258 2.98 -6.71 -3.71
C PHE A 258 2.08 -5.57 -4.20
N TYR A 259 2.65 -4.45 -4.66
CA TYR A 259 1.88 -3.30 -5.11
C TYR A 259 1.01 -3.60 -6.34
N LYS A 260 1.46 -4.49 -7.22
CA LYS A 260 0.63 -4.98 -8.33
C LYS A 260 -0.62 -5.72 -7.83
N ALA A 261 -0.49 -6.58 -6.82
CA ALA A 261 -1.61 -7.28 -6.22
C ALA A 261 -2.51 -6.33 -5.41
N PHE A 262 -1.90 -5.40 -4.66
CA PHE A 262 -2.59 -4.38 -3.88
C PHE A 262 -3.50 -3.52 -4.76
N HIS A 263 -2.98 -2.92 -5.84
CA HIS A 263 -3.80 -2.07 -6.71
C HIS A 263 -4.89 -2.85 -7.45
N LYS A 264 -4.65 -4.12 -7.81
CA LYS A 264 -5.69 -4.98 -8.38
C LYS A 264 -6.85 -5.17 -7.39
N ALA A 265 -6.54 -5.46 -6.13
CA ALA A 265 -7.53 -5.62 -5.08
C ALA A 265 -8.24 -4.30 -4.71
N GLU A 266 -7.49 -3.19 -4.70
CA GLU A 266 -8.01 -1.83 -4.47
C GLU A 266 -9.06 -1.46 -5.51
N THR A 267 -8.76 -1.66 -6.81
CA THR A 267 -9.74 -1.43 -7.89
C THR A 267 -10.95 -2.33 -7.73
N ALA A 268 -10.76 -3.63 -7.53
CA ALA A 268 -11.87 -4.58 -7.38
C ALA A 268 -12.77 -4.26 -6.16
N TYR A 269 -12.18 -3.79 -5.06
CA TYR A 269 -12.92 -3.35 -3.89
C TYR A 269 -13.69 -2.06 -4.15
N GLY A 270 -13.10 -1.09 -4.86
CA GLY A 270 -13.79 0.12 -5.32
C GLY A 270 -15.00 -0.19 -6.20
N ASP A 271 -14.82 -1.03 -7.22
CA ASP A 271 -15.90 -1.47 -8.12
C ASP A 271 -17.04 -2.15 -7.36
N TYR A 272 -16.70 -2.95 -6.34
CA TYR A 272 -17.68 -3.57 -5.44
C TYR A 272 -18.44 -2.54 -4.60
N GLN A 273 -17.74 -1.54 -4.03
CA GLN A 273 -18.38 -0.47 -3.26
C GLN A 273 -19.33 0.37 -4.11
N ASP A 274 -18.93 0.70 -5.34
CA ASP A 274 -19.77 1.44 -6.29
C ASP A 274 -21.01 0.62 -6.69
N SER A 275 -20.82 -0.67 -6.98
CA SER A 275 -21.93 -1.58 -7.29
C SER A 275 -22.91 -1.71 -6.13
N LEU A 276 -22.41 -1.82 -4.89
CA LEU A 276 -23.24 -1.82 -3.68
C LEU A 276 -24.04 -0.54 -3.53
N LYS A 277 -23.39 0.62 -3.67
CA LYS A 277 -24.02 1.93 -3.55
C LYS A 277 -25.12 2.11 -4.60
N ASN A 278 -24.87 1.73 -5.84
CA ASN A 278 -25.87 1.80 -6.91
C ASN A 278 -27.05 0.86 -6.65
N TRP A 279 -26.78 -0.38 -6.19
CA TRP A 279 -27.83 -1.32 -5.81
C TRP A 279 -28.67 -0.82 -4.64
N GLU A 280 -28.04 -0.24 -3.61
CA GLU A 280 -28.74 0.37 -2.47
C GLU A 280 -29.55 1.61 -2.87
N GLN A 281 -29.08 2.42 -3.82
CA GLN A 281 -29.87 3.55 -4.34
C GLN A 281 -31.09 3.11 -5.15
N GLN A 282 -30.94 2.04 -5.94
CA GLN A 282 -31.98 1.59 -6.88
C GLN A 282 -33.00 0.64 -6.23
N TYR A 283 -32.56 -0.18 -5.28
CA TYR A 283 -33.34 -1.23 -4.65
C TYR A 283 -33.31 -1.22 -3.12
N GLY A 284 -32.50 -0.35 -2.50
CA GLY A 284 -32.49 -0.22 -1.05
C GLY A 284 -33.86 0.21 -0.56
N GLU A 285 -34.34 -0.44 0.50
CA GLU A 285 -35.55 -0.03 1.16
C GLU A 285 -35.38 1.43 1.61
N LYS A 286 -36.22 2.34 1.10
CA LYS A 286 -36.43 3.63 1.78
C LYS A 286 -36.75 3.29 3.23
N PRO A 287 -36.07 3.87 4.24
CA PRO A 287 -36.50 3.68 5.61
C PRO A 287 -37.97 4.05 5.65
N GLN A 288 -38.85 3.07 5.90
CA GLN A 288 -40.28 3.33 6.07
C GLN A 288 -40.36 4.48 7.07
N SER A 289 -40.84 5.63 6.62
CA SER A 289 -40.97 6.77 7.51
C SER A 289 -41.81 6.29 8.69
N LEU A 290 -41.48 6.73 9.91
CA LEU A 290 -42.29 6.38 11.08
C LEU A 290 -43.78 6.68 10.84
N HIS A 291 -44.06 7.65 9.97
CA HIS A 291 -45.37 8.03 9.49
C HIS A 291 -46.08 6.95 8.63
N ASP A 292 -45.35 6.26 7.74
CA ASP A 292 -45.90 5.18 6.91
C ASP A 292 -46.18 3.93 7.76
N LYS A 293 -45.28 3.61 8.69
CA LYS A 293 -45.52 2.56 9.71
C LYS A 293 -46.72 2.92 10.60
N LEU A 294 -46.88 4.20 10.97
CA LEU A 294 -48.01 4.66 11.76
C LEU A 294 -49.34 4.57 10.99
N LYS A 295 -49.35 4.96 9.71
CA LYS A 295 -50.54 4.87 8.86
C LYS A 295 -50.98 3.42 8.68
N SER A 296 -50.06 2.52 8.35
CA SER A 296 -50.35 1.08 8.23
C SER A 296 -50.90 0.50 9.54
N LYS A 297 -50.26 0.77 10.70
CA LYS A 297 -50.78 0.31 12.00
C LYS A 297 -52.13 0.92 12.35
N LYS A 298 -52.37 2.19 12.03
CA LYS A 298 -53.68 2.84 12.25
C LYS A 298 -54.76 2.22 11.37
N GLN A 299 -54.45 1.85 10.13
CA GLN A 299 -55.38 1.15 9.24
C GLN A 299 -55.69 -0.27 9.74
N ASP A 300 -54.68 -1.03 10.15
CA ASP A 300 -54.86 -2.37 10.73
C ASP A 300 -55.71 -2.35 12.00
N ILE A 301 -55.51 -1.36 12.87
CA ILE A 301 -56.32 -1.20 14.10
C ILE A 301 -57.77 -0.87 13.72
N LYS A 302 -57.99 0.01 12.74
CA LYS A 302 -59.33 0.43 12.31
C LYS A 302 -60.09 -0.72 11.66
N GLU A 303 -59.44 -1.53 10.82
CA GLU A 303 -60.04 -2.74 10.23
C GLU A 303 -60.37 -3.79 11.30
N ARG A 304 -59.48 -4.01 12.28
CA ARG A 304 -59.75 -4.92 13.39
C ARG A 304 -60.91 -4.47 14.28
N GLU A 305 -61.09 -3.17 14.47
CA GLU A 305 -62.22 -2.62 15.21
C GLU A 305 -63.53 -2.73 14.41
N LEU A 306 -63.49 -2.58 13.08
CA LEU A 306 -64.63 -2.77 12.18
C LEU A 306 -65.08 -4.24 12.10
N THR A 307 -64.16 -5.20 12.24
CA THR A 307 -64.47 -6.65 12.21
C THR A 307 -64.70 -7.25 13.59
N ARG A 308 -64.77 -6.44 14.66
CA ARG A 308 -64.90 -6.94 16.04
C ARG A 308 -66.32 -7.46 16.29
N PRO A 309 -66.53 -8.74 16.64
CA PRO A 309 -67.86 -9.27 16.96
C PRO A 309 -68.43 -8.61 18.21
N TYR A 310 -69.70 -8.20 18.16
CA TYR A 310 -70.42 -7.60 19.29
C TYR A 310 -70.61 -8.62 20.44
N SER A 311 -70.09 -8.33 21.63
CA SER A 311 -70.41 -9.06 22.86
C SER A 311 -71.37 -8.24 23.74
N PRO A 312 -72.57 -8.75 24.05
CA PRO A 312 -73.52 -8.04 24.92
C PRO A 312 -73.04 -7.96 26.39
N PRO A 313 -73.44 -6.93 27.15
CA PRO A 313 -73.04 -6.77 28.54
C PRO A 313 -73.64 -7.87 29.43
N ASN A 314 -72.78 -8.52 30.22
CA ASN A 314 -73.15 -9.60 31.13
C ASN A 314 -74.00 -9.03 32.29
N ARG A 315 -75.31 -9.28 32.29
CA ARG A 315 -76.17 -9.01 33.46
C ARG A 315 -75.85 -10.03 34.54
N GLY A 316 -75.30 -9.54 35.65
CA GLY A 316 -75.04 -10.33 36.85
C GLY A 316 -76.28 -11.09 37.31
N ARG A 317 -76.10 -12.40 37.53
CA ARG A 317 -77.10 -13.29 38.13
C ARG A 317 -76.78 -13.41 39.61
N SER A 318 -77.68 -12.89 40.44
CA SER A 318 -77.67 -13.06 41.89
C SER A 318 -77.70 -14.52 42.30
N ARG A 319 -76.89 -14.88 43.28
CA ARG A 319 -77.22 -15.77 44.39
C ARG A 319 -76.48 -15.31 45.62
#